data_AF-A0A357SZB1-F1
#
_entry.id   AF-A0A357SZB1-F1
#
_cell.length_a   1.000
_cell.length_b   1.000
_cell.length_c   1.000
_cell.angle_alpha   90.00
_cell.angle_beta   90.00
_cell.angle_gamma   90.00
#
_symmetry.space_group_name_H-M   'P 1'
#
loop_
_entity.id
_entity.type
_entity.pdbx_description
1 polymer ?
#
loop_
_entity_poly.entity_id
_entity_poly.type
_entity_poly.pdbx_seq_one_letter_code
_entity_poly.pdbx_strand_id
1 'polypeptide(L)'
;DESTAALIRDPEKCILCRRCVEVCHQVQSVGAISPANRGIDTEIAPAGGVDLNDVACVQCGQCSLVCPVGAIYEQDHTERVWSALADSSKHVVVQTAPAIRVSIGEEFGLEPGQVSTGKLVAALRRLGFARVFDTDFTADLTIIEEGHELLERLNKGGTLPMITSCSPGWIKFIEHFYPEYLAHLSTCKSPQQMFGALAKTYYAEKTGIDPKDIYVVSIMPCTAKKYECGRPEMTDSGYADVDAALTTRELAKMIRLAGIDFASLPEEEYDAPLGISTGAAVIFGASGGVMEAALRTVYEVVTEETLASVDFKAVRGLEGIKEAEVDLKGTKVKVAVANGLGNARKLMDLIKEGKADYQFIEIMCCPG
;
A
#
# COMPACT_ATOMS: atom_id res chain seq x y z
N ASP A 1 -15.32 11.43 -14.93
CA ASP A 1 -15.69 10.71 -13.70
C ASP A 1 -14.55 10.89 -12.70
N GLU A 2 -14.82 11.71 -11.70
CA GLU A 2 -13.92 12.09 -10.60
C GLU A 2 -14.48 11.61 -9.25
N SER A 3 -15.40 10.64 -9.29
CA SER A 3 -16.17 10.19 -8.12
C SER A 3 -15.34 9.49 -7.05
N THR A 4 -14.16 8.97 -7.41
CA THR A 4 -13.32 8.18 -6.51
C THR A 4 -12.19 9.02 -5.91
N ALA A 5 -11.75 8.66 -4.71
CA ALA A 5 -10.61 9.34 -4.06
C ALA A 5 -9.25 9.02 -4.71
N ALA A 6 -9.18 7.99 -5.55
CA ALA A 6 -7.92 7.43 -6.05
C ALA A 6 -7.70 7.60 -7.55
N LEU A 7 -8.77 7.62 -8.36
CA LEU A 7 -8.70 7.54 -9.82
C LEU A 7 -9.66 8.53 -10.49
N ILE A 8 -9.19 9.14 -11.57
CA ILE A 8 -9.99 9.94 -12.51
C ILE A 8 -10.11 9.17 -13.82
N ARG A 9 -11.31 9.20 -14.40
CA ARG A 9 -11.60 8.69 -15.73
C ARG A 9 -12.06 9.84 -16.63
N ASP A 10 -11.37 9.98 -17.74
CA ASP A 10 -11.62 10.95 -18.81
C ASP A 10 -11.92 10.16 -20.11
N PRO A 11 -13.21 9.87 -20.39
CA PRO A 11 -13.60 9.08 -21.56
C PRO A 11 -13.24 9.75 -22.89
N GLU A 12 -13.07 11.08 -22.95
CA GLU A 12 -12.74 11.79 -24.20
C GLU A 12 -11.35 11.42 -24.72
N LYS A 13 -10.43 11.05 -23.82
CA LYS A 13 -9.10 10.54 -24.19
C LYS A 13 -9.10 9.06 -24.58
N CYS A 14 -10.20 8.35 -24.38
CA CYS A 14 -10.23 6.89 -24.53
C CYS A 14 -10.19 6.46 -26.01
N ILE A 15 -9.21 5.65 -26.36
CA ILE A 15 -9.06 5.05 -27.71
C ILE A 15 -9.70 3.66 -27.83
N LEU A 16 -10.54 3.25 -26.87
CA LEU A 16 -11.24 1.95 -26.83
C LEU A 16 -10.33 0.71 -27.00
N CYS A 17 -9.07 0.78 -26.59
CA CYS A 17 -8.11 -0.34 -26.70
C CYS A 17 -8.39 -1.52 -25.74
N ARG A 18 -9.30 -1.34 -24.76
CA ARG A 18 -9.76 -2.34 -23.79
C ARG A 18 -8.69 -2.94 -22.86
N ARG A 19 -7.45 -2.45 -22.87
CA ARG A 19 -6.38 -2.87 -21.92
C ARG A 19 -6.82 -2.75 -20.46
N CYS A 20 -7.50 -1.65 -20.11
CA CYS A 20 -8.01 -1.40 -18.77
C CYS A 20 -9.13 -2.39 -18.36
N VAL A 21 -9.97 -2.83 -19.30
CA VAL A 21 -10.99 -3.85 -19.08
C VAL A 21 -10.30 -5.19 -18.83
N GLU A 22 -9.37 -5.58 -19.70
CA GLU A 22 -8.67 -6.86 -19.59
C GLU A 22 -7.97 -7.03 -18.23
N VAL A 23 -7.19 -6.04 -17.79
CA VAL A 23 -6.51 -6.12 -16.49
C VAL A 23 -7.49 -6.15 -15.31
N CYS A 24 -8.60 -5.41 -15.39
CA CYS A 24 -9.61 -5.35 -14.32
C CYS A 24 -10.37 -6.68 -14.19
N HIS A 25 -10.65 -7.35 -15.30
CA HIS A 25 -11.38 -8.63 -15.34
C HIS A 25 -10.45 -9.83 -15.13
N GLN A 26 -9.40 -9.97 -15.94
CA GLN A 26 -8.60 -11.20 -15.95
C GLN A 26 -7.52 -11.25 -14.86
N VAL A 27 -6.91 -10.11 -14.54
CA VAL A 27 -5.81 -10.07 -13.56
C VAL A 27 -6.34 -9.80 -12.15
N GLN A 28 -7.20 -8.78 -12.03
CA GLN A 28 -7.74 -8.36 -10.74
C GLN A 28 -9.01 -9.13 -10.34
N SER A 29 -9.72 -9.76 -11.29
CA SER A 29 -11.00 -10.43 -11.02
C SER A 29 -12.03 -9.52 -10.33
N VAL A 30 -12.00 -8.23 -10.64
CA VAL A 30 -12.89 -7.20 -10.09
C VAL A 30 -14.02 -6.90 -11.07
N GLY A 31 -13.67 -6.67 -12.34
CA GLY A 31 -14.63 -6.43 -13.40
C GLY A 31 -15.44 -5.12 -13.28
N ALA A 32 -14.87 -4.08 -12.67
CA ALA A 32 -15.57 -2.81 -12.40
C ALA A 32 -15.92 -1.98 -13.65
N ILE A 33 -15.25 -2.20 -14.78
CA ILE A 33 -15.48 -1.48 -16.04
C ILE A 33 -15.59 -2.46 -17.21
N SER A 34 -16.43 -2.13 -18.19
CA SER A 34 -16.64 -2.94 -19.39
C SER A 34 -17.04 -2.05 -20.58
N PRO A 35 -17.03 -2.57 -21.82
CA PRO A 35 -17.63 -1.86 -22.95
C PRO A 35 -19.13 -1.71 -22.74
N ALA A 36 -19.60 -0.47 -22.71
CA ALA A 36 -21.01 -0.09 -22.70
C ALA A 36 -21.43 0.41 -24.09
N ASN A 37 -22.74 0.44 -24.35
CA ASN A 37 -23.34 0.85 -25.62
C ASN A 37 -22.84 0.01 -26.82
N ARG A 38 -23.06 0.50 -28.05
CA ARG A 38 -22.74 -0.23 -29.30
C ARG A 38 -22.31 0.72 -30.41
N GLY A 39 -21.52 0.20 -31.35
CA GLY A 39 -21.13 0.94 -32.55
C GLY A 39 -20.27 2.15 -32.20
N ILE A 40 -20.60 3.31 -32.78
CA ILE A 40 -19.88 4.57 -32.56
C ILE A 40 -20.05 5.12 -31.14
N ASP A 41 -21.11 4.72 -30.43
CA ASP A 41 -21.41 5.17 -29.07
C ASP A 41 -20.72 4.31 -27.99
N THR A 42 -19.88 3.36 -28.42
CA THR A 42 -19.17 2.46 -27.49
C THR A 42 -18.26 3.26 -26.57
N GLU A 43 -18.40 3.05 -25.27
CA GLU A 43 -17.53 3.64 -24.26
C GLU A 43 -17.06 2.56 -23.27
N ILE A 44 -15.98 2.83 -22.53
CA ILE A 44 -15.58 1.97 -21.42
C ILE A 44 -16.15 2.58 -20.15
N ALA A 45 -17.13 1.92 -19.52
CA ALA A 45 -17.85 2.45 -18.36
C ALA A 45 -18.19 1.36 -17.33
N PRO A 46 -18.50 1.75 -16.08
CA PRO A 46 -19.13 0.87 -15.10
C PRO A 46 -20.51 0.40 -15.58
N ALA A 47 -20.96 -0.72 -15.04
CA ALA A 47 -22.28 -1.27 -15.38
C ALA A 47 -23.39 -0.26 -15.04
N GLY A 48 -24.31 -0.04 -15.97
CA GLY A 48 -25.42 0.90 -15.77
C GLY A 48 -25.07 2.38 -15.96
N GLY A 49 -23.86 2.71 -16.42
CA GLY A 49 -23.45 4.10 -16.66
C GLY A 49 -23.31 4.95 -15.39
N VAL A 50 -23.19 4.29 -14.23
CA VAL A 50 -22.97 4.95 -12.94
C VAL A 50 -21.49 5.31 -12.75
N ASP A 51 -21.22 6.07 -11.71
CA ASP A 51 -19.87 6.48 -11.33
C ASP A 51 -19.02 5.31 -10.84
N LEU A 52 -17.69 5.40 -11.00
CA LEU A 52 -16.77 4.34 -10.59
C LEU A 52 -16.81 4.07 -9.08
N ASN A 53 -17.17 5.07 -8.27
CA ASN A 53 -17.29 4.91 -6.82
C ASN A 53 -18.52 4.07 -6.39
N ASP A 54 -19.53 3.97 -7.27
CA ASP A 54 -20.80 3.28 -6.98
C ASP A 54 -20.82 1.81 -7.41
N VAL A 55 -19.72 1.33 -7.99
CA VAL A 55 -19.51 -0.08 -8.33
C VAL A 55 -18.42 -0.70 -7.46
N ALA A 56 -18.21 -2.01 -7.60
CA ALA A 56 -17.19 -2.77 -6.86
C ALA A 56 -15.73 -2.45 -7.30
N CYS A 57 -15.42 -1.19 -7.63
CA CYS A 57 -14.07 -0.75 -7.93
C CYS A 57 -13.22 -0.67 -6.66
N VAL A 58 -12.17 -1.49 -6.63
CA VAL A 58 -11.20 -1.55 -5.53
C VAL A 58 -10.14 -0.43 -5.55
N GLN A 59 -10.20 0.49 -6.53
CA GLN A 59 -9.32 1.66 -6.64
C GLN A 59 -7.81 1.35 -6.74
N CYS A 60 -7.43 0.13 -7.15
CA CYS A 60 -6.03 -0.32 -7.20
C CYS A 60 -5.18 0.33 -8.30
N GLY A 61 -5.80 1.00 -9.28
CA GLY A 61 -5.09 1.76 -10.31
C GLY A 61 -4.40 0.92 -11.38
N GLN A 62 -4.54 -0.40 -11.40
CA GLN A 62 -3.99 -1.26 -12.46
C GLN A 62 -4.49 -0.87 -13.86
N CYS A 63 -5.73 -0.38 -13.95
CA CYS A 63 -6.30 0.17 -15.18
C CYS A 63 -5.62 1.47 -15.64
N SER A 64 -5.12 2.31 -14.70
CA SER A 64 -4.34 3.52 -15.03
C SER A 64 -2.97 3.16 -15.58
N LEU A 65 -2.31 2.15 -14.99
CA LEU A 65 -0.98 1.71 -15.38
C LEU A 65 -0.92 1.21 -16.83
N VAL A 66 -1.99 0.55 -17.30
CA VAL A 66 -2.07 0.02 -18.67
C VAL A 66 -2.71 1.00 -19.67
N CYS A 67 -3.12 2.20 -19.24
CA CYS A 67 -3.75 3.17 -20.12
C CYS A 67 -2.69 3.88 -20.97
N PRO A 68 -2.70 3.76 -22.31
CA PRO A 68 -1.67 4.37 -23.15
C PRO A 68 -1.82 5.88 -23.37
N VAL A 69 -2.95 6.46 -22.99
CA VAL A 69 -3.38 7.81 -23.41
C VAL A 69 -3.83 8.69 -22.25
N GLY A 70 -3.71 8.21 -21.01
CA GLY A 70 -4.14 8.98 -19.83
C GLY A 70 -5.66 9.18 -19.74
N ALA A 71 -6.46 8.28 -20.32
CA ALA A 71 -7.91 8.25 -20.11
C ALA A 71 -8.31 7.76 -18.72
N ILE A 72 -7.40 7.06 -18.02
CA ILE A 72 -7.54 6.70 -16.61
C ILE A 72 -6.21 7.03 -15.94
N TYR A 73 -6.26 7.84 -14.89
CA TYR A 73 -5.09 8.30 -14.15
C TYR A 73 -5.43 8.49 -12.67
N GLU A 74 -4.41 8.72 -11.84
CA GLU A 74 -4.53 8.95 -10.41
C GLU A 74 -5.16 10.31 -10.09
N GLN A 75 -5.91 10.38 -8.99
CA GLN A 75 -6.40 11.64 -8.44
C GLN A 75 -5.21 12.49 -7.97
N ASP A 76 -5.01 13.68 -8.55
CA ASP A 76 -3.89 14.55 -8.21
C ASP A 76 -4.06 15.18 -6.81
N HIS A 77 -3.10 14.96 -5.92
CA HIS A 77 -3.00 15.56 -4.60
C HIS A 77 -1.84 16.57 -4.49
N THR A 78 -1.11 16.83 -5.59
CA THR A 78 0.05 17.74 -5.57
C THR A 78 -0.32 19.15 -5.13
N GLU A 79 -1.46 19.70 -5.57
CA GLU A 79 -1.93 21.03 -5.14
C GLU A 79 -2.20 21.11 -3.63
N ARG A 80 -2.74 20.04 -3.03
CA ARG A 80 -2.97 19.97 -1.57
C ARG A 80 -1.65 20.02 -0.82
N VAL A 81 -0.66 19.27 -1.31
CA VAL A 81 0.68 19.22 -0.72
C VAL A 81 1.42 20.55 -0.91
N TRP A 82 1.36 21.17 -2.09
CA TRP A 82 1.93 22.51 -2.31
C TRP A 82 1.32 23.55 -1.39
N SER A 83 0.00 23.50 -1.19
CA SER A 83 -0.70 24.40 -0.28
C SER A 83 -0.25 24.21 1.16
N ALA A 84 -0.09 22.96 1.61
CA ALA A 84 0.41 22.66 2.95
C ALA A 84 1.88 23.10 3.13
N LEU A 85 2.74 22.88 2.14
CA LEU A 85 4.14 23.30 2.17
C LEU A 85 4.31 24.83 2.16
N ALA A 86 3.39 25.55 1.54
CA ALA A 86 3.37 27.01 1.52
C ALA A 86 2.80 27.62 2.82
N ASP A 87 2.08 26.83 3.62
CA ASP A 87 1.47 27.29 4.88
C ASP A 87 2.49 27.22 6.04
N SER A 88 3.02 28.39 6.41
CA SER A 88 3.97 28.53 7.52
C SER A 88 3.43 28.10 8.90
N SER A 89 2.11 27.92 9.05
CA SER A 89 1.50 27.40 10.29
C SER A 89 1.55 25.88 10.38
N LYS A 90 1.86 25.18 9.28
CA LYS A 90 1.90 23.72 9.23
C LYS A 90 3.32 23.18 9.34
N HIS A 91 3.47 22.16 10.18
CA HIS A 91 4.64 21.30 10.24
C HIS A 91 4.42 20.10 9.32
N VAL A 92 4.81 20.26 8.05
CA VAL A 92 4.57 19.23 7.02
C VAL A 92 5.65 18.14 7.10
N VAL A 93 5.23 16.92 7.41
CA VAL A 93 6.09 15.74 7.44
C VAL A 93 5.74 14.82 6.28
N VAL A 94 6.73 14.10 5.75
CA VAL A 94 6.54 13.13 4.68
C VAL A 94 7.04 11.76 5.10
N GLN A 95 6.29 10.72 4.72
CA GLN A 95 6.70 9.32 4.79
C GLN A 95 6.77 8.72 3.39
N THR A 96 7.76 7.87 3.12
CA THR A 96 7.88 7.20 1.82
C THR A 96 7.78 5.69 1.95
N ALA A 97 6.97 5.06 1.11
CA ALA A 97 6.84 3.61 1.08
C ALA A 97 8.14 2.92 0.60
N PRO A 98 8.36 1.65 0.98
CA PRO A 98 9.59 0.93 0.64
C PRO A 98 9.89 0.94 -0.86
N ALA A 99 8.89 0.67 -1.71
CA ALA A 99 9.08 0.57 -3.17
C ALA A 99 9.42 1.90 -3.87
N ILE A 100 9.22 3.06 -3.23
CA ILE A 100 9.53 4.36 -3.86
C ILE A 100 11.03 4.48 -4.10
N ARG A 101 11.86 3.98 -3.18
CA ARG A 101 13.33 4.09 -3.25
C ARG A 101 13.95 3.36 -4.45
N VAL A 102 13.24 2.41 -5.06
CA VAL A 102 13.71 1.63 -6.22
C VAL A 102 12.99 1.98 -7.52
N SER A 103 11.90 2.74 -7.46
CA SER A 103 11.07 3.08 -8.63
C SER A 103 11.16 4.55 -9.04
N ILE A 104 11.38 5.47 -8.10
CA ILE A 104 11.40 6.91 -8.41
C ILE A 104 12.51 7.30 -9.40
N GLY A 105 13.63 6.57 -9.38
CA GLY A 105 14.78 6.83 -10.25
C GLY A 105 14.48 6.69 -11.74
N GLU A 106 13.54 5.81 -12.12
CA GLU A 106 13.15 5.58 -13.52
C GLU A 106 12.59 6.86 -14.16
N GLU A 107 11.86 7.67 -13.39
CA GLU A 107 11.33 8.97 -13.83
C GLU A 107 12.44 10.00 -14.11
N PHE A 108 13.67 9.75 -13.66
CA PHE A 108 14.82 10.63 -13.86
C PHE A 108 15.92 9.99 -14.72
N GLY A 109 15.58 8.93 -15.46
CA GLY A 109 16.49 8.25 -16.38
C GLY A 109 17.54 7.38 -15.70
N LEU A 110 17.33 7.00 -14.44
CA LEU A 110 18.12 5.96 -13.77
C LEU A 110 17.61 4.57 -14.16
N GLU A 111 18.46 3.56 -14.01
CA GLU A 111 18.11 2.19 -14.37
C GLU A 111 17.00 1.62 -13.46
N PRO A 112 16.06 0.83 -14.00
CA PRO A 112 15.03 0.17 -13.20
C PRO A 112 15.61 -0.63 -12.04
N GLY A 113 15.06 -0.45 -10.84
CA GLY A 113 15.51 -1.11 -9.62
C GLY A 113 16.75 -0.49 -8.97
N GLN A 114 17.32 0.59 -9.51
CA GLN A 114 18.41 1.30 -8.86
C GLN A 114 17.95 1.95 -7.54
N VAL A 115 18.62 1.58 -6.44
CA VAL A 115 18.35 2.16 -5.12
C VAL A 115 18.73 3.64 -5.10
N SER A 116 17.73 4.49 -4.85
CA SER A 116 17.82 5.96 -4.87
C SER A 116 17.36 6.58 -3.55
N THR A 117 17.54 5.88 -2.43
CA THR A 117 17.03 6.29 -1.11
C THR A 117 17.54 7.65 -0.69
N GLY A 118 18.86 7.90 -0.68
CA GLY A 118 19.37 9.16 -0.16
C GLY A 118 19.07 10.34 -1.08
N LYS A 119 19.08 10.13 -2.41
CA LYS A 119 18.60 11.13 -3.39
C LYS A 119 17.12 11.48 -3.21
N LEU A 120 16.28 10.49 -2.91
CA LEU A 120 14.87 10.69 -2.58
C LEU A 120 14.71 11.59 -1.35
N VAL A 121 15.44 11.29 -0.28
CA VAL A 121 15.43 12.12 0.94
C VAL A 121 15.89 13.55 0.64
N ALA A 122 17.00 13.69 -0.08
CA ALA A 122 17.56 14.99 -0.47
C ALA A 122 16.58 15.82 -1.31
N ALA A 123 15.82 15.18 -2.21
CA ALA A 123 14.80 15.83 -3.02
C ALA A 123 13.65 16.33 -2.14
N LEU A 124 13.15 15.50 -1.23
CA LEU A 124 12.05 15.86 -0.32
C LEU A 124 12.42 17.03 0.60
N ARG A 125 13.64 17.06 1.14
CA ARG A 125 14.09 18.22 1.92
C ARG A 125 14.12 19.51 1.09
N ARG A 126 14.55 19.44 -0.16
CA ARG A 126 14.60 20.60 -1.08
C ARG A 126 13.21 21.05 -1.54
N LEU A 127 12.22 20.14 -1.56
CA LEU A 127 10.82 20.49 -1.77
C LEU A 127 10.19 21.26 -0.59
N GLY A 128 10.85 21.26 0.58
CA GLY A 128 10.43 22.04 1.75
C GLY A 128 9.75 21.24 2.86
N PHE A 129 9.77 19.90 2.81
CA PHE A 129 9.26 19.09 3.91
C PHE A 129 10.07 19.31 5.19
N ALA A 130 9.39 19.56 6.31
CA ALA A 130 10.03 19.87 7.58
C ALA A 130 10.75 18.65 8.18
N ARG A 131 10.19 17.45 7.96
CA ARG A 131 10.85 16.16 8.26
C ARG A 131 10.54 15.14 7.17
N VAL A 132 11.54 14.32 6.88
CA VAL A 132 11.48 13.22 5.91
C VAL A 132 11.69 11.92 6.66
N PHE A 133 10.65 11.11 6.74
CA PHE A 133 10.60 9.86 7.48
C PHE A 133 10.37 8.66 6.55
N ASP A 134 10.52 7.46 7.11
CA ASP A 134 10.41 6.21 6.37
C ASP A 134 9.16 5.45 6.84
N THR A 135 8.27 5.08 5.91
CA THR A 135 7.11 4.24 6.25
C THR A 135 7.56 2.88 6.78
N ASP A 136 8.78 2.46 6.44
CA ASP A 136 9.40 1.21 6.90
C ASP A 136 9.44 1.13 8.44
N PHE A 137 9.61 2.24 9.17
CA PHE A 137 9.54 2.26 10.64
C PHE A 137 8.20 1.67 11.15
N THR A 138 7.10 2.04 10.50
CA THR A 138 5.77 1.54 10.83
C THR A 138 5.39 0.24 10.14
N ALA A 139 6.14 -0.19 9.13
CA ALA A 139 6.07 -1.55 8.65
C ALA A 139 6.61 -2.53 9.70
N ASP A 140 7.72 -2.18 10.36
CA ASP A 140 8.22 -2.93 11.52
C ASP A 140 7.17 -2.96 12.65
N LEU A 141 6.51 -1.84 12.95
CA LEU A 141 5.40 -1.82 13.92
C LEU A 141 4.24 -2.72 13.50
N THR A 142 3.85 -2.69 12.22
CA THR A 142 2.78 -3.55 11.69
C THR A 142 3.11 -5.01 11.93
N ILE A 143 4.35 -5.43 11.69
CA ILE A 143 4.80 -6.80 11.94
C ILE A 143 4.75 -7.16 13.42
N ILE A 144 5.13 -6.24 14.31
CA ILE A 144 5.06 -6.49 15.74
C ILE A 144 3.59 -6.74 16.14
N GLU A 145 2.68 -5.85 15.78
CA GLU A 145 1.26 -5.97 16.15
C GLU A 145 0.61 -7.20 15.49
N GLU A 146 0.82 -7.41 14.18
CA GLU A 146 0.21 -8.50 13.41
C GLU A 146 0.79 -9.86 13.83
N GLY A 147 2.08 -9.92 14.14
CA GLY A 147 2.72 -11.12 14.68
C GLY A 147 2.14 -11.52 16.05
N HIS A 148 1.94 -10.55 16.95
CA HIS A 148 1.30 -10.81 18.24
C HIS A 148 -0.17 -11.20 18.09
N GLU A 149 -0.90 -10.57 17.16
CA GLU A 149 -2.29 -10.93 16.85
C GLU A 149 -2.40 -12.37 16.34
N LEU A 150 -1.50 -12.79 15.44
CA LEU A 150 -1.44 -14.17 14.95
C LEU A 150 -1.24 -15.15 16.10
N LEU A 151 -0.27 -14.87 16.98
CA LEU A 151 0.03 -15.70 18.15
C LEU A 151 -1.16 -15.76 19.12
N GLU A 152 -1.87 -14.66 19.31
CA GLU A 152 -3.08 -14.65 20.12
C GLU A 152 -4.17 -15.53 19.52
N ARG A 153 -4.45 -15.41 18.22
CA ARG A 153 -5.46 -16.24 17.52
C ARG A 153 -5.09 -17.73 17.56
N LEU A 154 -3.80 -18.08 17.43
CA LEU A 154 -3.32 -19.44 17.51
C LEU A 154 -3.45 -20.03 18.92
N ASN A 155 -3.09 -19.27 19.96
CA ASN A 155 -3.00 -19.79 21.33
C ASN A 155 -4.33 -19.74 22.10
N LYS A 156 -5.12 -18.67 21.93
CA LYS A 156 -6.37 -18.46 22.67
C LYS A 156 -7.61 -18.85 21.87
N GLY A 157 -7.43 -19.21 20.60
CA GLY A 157 -8.52 -19.42 19.66
C GLY A 157 -9.02 -18.10 19.08
N GLY A 158 -9.10 -18.05 17.76
CA GLY A 158 -9.60 -16.91 17.00
C GLY A 158 -9.93 -17.31 15.56
N THR A 159 -10.41 -16.36 14.77
CA THR A 159 -10.74 -16.61 13.36
C THR A 159 -9.47 -16.86 12.55
N LEU A 160 -9.36 -18.07 11.98
CA LEU A 160 -8.26 -18.50 11.11
C LEU A 160 -8.80 -18.98 9.75
N PRO A 161 -8.06 -18.80 8.64
CA PRO A 161 -6.76 -18.12 8.56
C PRO A 161 -6.85 -16.64 8.89
N MET A 162 -5.84 -16.08 9.54
CA MET A 162 -5.69 -14.62 9.61
C MET A 162 -5.20 -14.11 8.26
N ILE A 163 -5.69 -12.96 7.81
CA ILE A 163 -5.36 -12.39 6.49
C ILE A 163 -4.85 -10.97 6.68
N THR A 164 -3.74 -10.63 6.01
CA THR A 164 -3.15 -9.29 6.11
C THR A 164 -4.12 -8.17 5.73
N SER A 165 -4.04 -7.03 6.41
CA SER A 165 -4.92 -5.87 6.23
C SER A 165 -4.25 -4.64 5.59
N CYS A 166 -2.96 -4.71 5.27
CA CYS A 166 -2.14 -3.55 4.88
C CYS A 166 -2.40 -3.01 3.45
N SER A 167 -3.01 -3.81 2.58
CA SER A 167 -3.29 -3.50 1.17
C SER A 167 -4.73 -2.97 0.99
N PRO A 168 -4.94 -1.66 0.80
CA PRO A 168 -6.30 -1.08 0.75
C PRO A 168 -7.14 -1.55 -0.44
N GLY A 169 -6.50 -1.90 -1.56
CA GLY A 169 -7.20 -2.53 -2.68
C GLY A 169 -7.73 -3.93 -2.34
N TRP A 170 -7.01 -4.67 -1.48
CA TRP A 170 -7.50 -5.94 -0.93
C TRP A 170 -8.62 -5.72 0.08
N ILE A 171 -8.51 -4.74 0.98
CA ILE A 171 -9.57 -4.40 1.93
C ILE A 171 -10.89 -4.09 1.18
N LYS A 172 -10.84 -3.23 0.17
CA LYS A 172 -12.04 -2.92 -0.62
C LYS A 172 -12.57 -4.13 -1.39
N PHE A 173 -11.70 -5.05 -1.81
CA PHE A 173 -12.10 -6.29 -2.47
C PHE A 173 -12.88 -7.22 -1.54
N ILE A 174 -12.35 -7.51 -0.34
CA ILE A 174 -13.04 -8.37 0.62
C ILE A 174 -14.35 -7.73 1.10
N GLU A 175 -14.39 -6.41 1.30
CA GLU A 175 -15.62 -5.67 1.64
C GLU A 175 -16.72 -5.83 0.56
N HIS A 176 -16.35 -5.85 -0.73
CA HIS A 176 -17.32 -6.00 -1.82
C HIS A 176 -17.74 -7.44 -2.12
N PHE A 177 -16.78 -8.38 -2.10
CA PHE A 177 -17.00 -9.72 -2.64
C PHE A 177 -17.11 -10.82 -1.57
N TYR A 178 -16.61 -10.56 -0.35
CA TYR A 178 -16.52 -11.52 0.75
C TYR A 178 -16.80 -10.87 2.12
N PRO A 179 -17.85 -10.02 2.26
CA PRO A 179 -18.10 -9.25 3.49
C PRO A 179 -18.35 -10.14 4.72
N GLU A 180 -18.77 -11.39 4.53
CA GLU A 180 -18.95 -12.36 5.60
C GLU A 180 -17.63 -12.86 6.22
N TYR A 181 -16.49 -12.60 5.57
CA TYR A 181 -15.16 -13.05 6.00
C TYR A 181 -14.29 -11.93 6.61
N LEU A 182 -14.86 -10.74 6.91
CA LEU A 182 -14.08 -9.61 7.44
C LEU A 182 -13.36 -9.93 8.77
N ALA A 183 -13.88 -10.86 9.57
CA ALA A 183 -13.24 -11.31 10.81
C ALA A 183 -11.90 -12.04 10.59
N HIS A 184 -11.60 -12.46 9.37
CA HIS A 184 -10.30 -13.03 9.01
C HIS A 184 -9.21 -11.97 8.90
N LEU A 185 -9.56 -10.70 8.60
CA LEU A 185 -8.57 -9.63 8.49
C LEU A 185 -7.84 -9.41 9.82
N SER A 186 -6.54 -9.14 9.75
CA SER A 186 -5.81 -8.55 10.87
C SER A 186 -6.48 -7.23 11.27
N THR A 187 -6.56 -7.00 12.58
CA THR A 187 -7.05 -5.74 13.17
C THR A 187 -6.03 -4.61 13.04
N CYS A 188 -4.80 -4.90 12.61
CA CYS A 188 -3.75 -3.93 12.44
C CYS A 188 -4.11 -2.90 11.35
N LYS A 189 -3.76 -1.63 11.61
CA LYS A 189 -3.71 -0.60 10.57
C LYS A 189 -2.60 -0.91 9.57
N SER A 190 -2.70 -0.36 8.36
CA SER A 190 -1.57 -0.44 7.43
C SER A 190 -0.39 0.41 7.91
N PRO A 191 0.84 0.16 7.44
CA PRO A 191 2.00 0.97 7.79
C PRO A 191 1.77 2.48 7.55
N GLN A 192 1.10 2.83 6.44
CA GLN A 192 0.75 4.23 6.14
C GLN A 192 -0.05 4.88 7.28
N GLN A 193 -1.08 4.18 7.78
CA GLN A 193 -2.00 4.74 8.76
C GLN A 193 -1.44 4.65 10.18
N MET A 194 -0.70 3.59 10.50
CA MET A 194 0.08 3.51 11.74
C MET A 194 1.07 4.68 11.82
N PHE A 195 1.74 5.03 10.72
CA PHE A 195 2.63 6.18 10.68
C PHE A 195 1.90 7.48 10.98
N GLY A 196 0.75 7.69 10.33
CA GLY A 196 -0.07 8.88 10.55
C GLY A 196 -0.47 9.06 12.01
N ALA A 197 -0.97 7.99 12.63
CA ALA A 197 -1.33 7.97 14.04
C ALA A 197 -0.11 8.30 14.93
N LEU A 198 1.05 7.68 14.68
CA LEU A 198 2.28 7.94 15.45
C LEU A 198 2.85 9.35 15.23
N ALA A 199 2.76 9.88 14.02
CA ALA A 199 3.21 11.24 13.70
C ALA A 199 2.44 12.28 14.51
N LYS A 200 1.14 12.07 14.69
CA LYS A 200 0.24 12.99 15.42
C LYS A 200 0.08 12.69 16.90
N THR A 201 0.69 11.62 17.41
CA THR A 201 0.69 11.27 18.83
C THR A 201 2.12 11.25 19.37
N TYR A 202 2.85 10.16 19.16
CA TYR A 202 4.21 9.95 19.66
C TYR A 202 5.20 11.04 19.20
N TYR A 203 5.26 11.35 17.91
CA TYR A 203 6.18 12.36 17.39
C TYR A 203 5.79 13.78 17.85
N ALA A 204 4.49 14.08 17.87
CA ALA A 204 3.96 15.33 18.39
C ALA A 204 4.38 15.56 19.85
N GLU A 205 4.20 14.55 20.72
CA GLU A 205 4.62 14.57 22.12
C GLU A 205 6.14 14.76 22.25
N LYS A 206 6.94 14.01 21.49
CA LYS A 206 8.41 14.07 21.54
C LYS A 206 8.98 15.42 21.11
N THR A 207 8.31 16.11 20.19
CA THR A 207 8.78 17.38 19.63
C THR A 207 8.10 18.60 20.20
N GLY A 208 7.03 18.43 20.97
CA GLY A 208 6.23 19.52 21.54
C GLY A 208 5.42 20.29 20.48
N ILE A 209 5.16 19.69 19.32
CA ILE A 209 4.35 20.27 18.25
C ILE A 209 2.89 19.88 18.49
N ASP A 210 1.97 20.85 18.36
CA ASP A 210 0.54 20.57 18.46
C ASP A 210 0.10 19.63 17.30
N PRO A 211 -0.53 18.48 17.58
CA PRO A 211 -0.97 17.53 16.55
C PRO A 211 -1.80 18.16 15.43
N LYS A 212 -2.57 19.22 15.71
CA LYS A 212 -3.41 19.94 14.71
C LYS A 212 -2.58 20.64 13.62
N ASP A 213 -1.32 20.95 13.94
CA ASP A 213 -0.41 21.69 13.07
C ASP A 213 0.48 20.73 12.27
N ILE A 214 0.46 19.43 12.57
CA ILE A 214 1.19 18.40 11.83
C ILE A 214 0.36 17.98 10.61
N TYR A 215 0.95 18.16 9.42
CA TYR A 215 0.37 17.71 8.16
C TYR A 215 1.19 16.54 7.62
N VAL A 216 0.60 15.36 7.53
CA VAL A 216 1.27 14.11 7.13
C VAL A 216 1.00 13.82 5.66
N VAL A 217 2.07 13.77 4.87
CA VAL A 217 2.05 13.35 3.47
C VAL A 217 2.64 11.96 3.35
N SER A 218 1.97 11.05 2.64
CA SER A 218 2.54 9.76 2.26
C SER A 218 2.90 9.72 0.78
N ILE A 219 4.02 9.07 0.45
CA ILE A 219 4.41 8.81 -0.94
C ILE A 219 4.37 7.30 -1.17
N MET A 220 3.47 6.88 -2.05
CA MET A 220 3.05 5.49 -2.17
C MET A 220 3.05 5.03 -3.63
N PRO A 221 3.45 3.79 -3.92
CA PRO A 221 3.35 3.20 -5.26
C PRO A 221 1.91 2.77 -5.59
N CYS A 222 0.90 3.35 -4.93
CA CYS A 222 -0.47 2.84 -4.89
C CYS A 222 -1.48 3.99 -4.92
N THR A 223 -2.46 3.91 -5.80
CA THR A 223 -3.59 4.85 -5.85
C THR A 223 -4.59 4.59 -4.72
N ALA A 224 -4.82 3.32 -4.35
CA ALA A 224 -5.78 2.96 -3.30
C ALA A 224 -5.39 3.49 -1.90
N LYS A 225 -4.12 3.84 -1.69
CA LYS A 225 -3.65 4.53 -0.48
C LYS A 225 -4.28 5.92 -0.30
N LYS A 226 -4.66 6.60 -1.40
CA LYS A 226 -5.44 7.85 -1.34
C LYS A 226 -6.85 7.62 -0.80
N TYR A 227 -7.49 6.52 -1.19
CA TYR A 227 -8.77 6.12 -0.63
C TYR A 227 -8.65 5.79 0.86
N GLU A 228 -7.58 5.08 1.25
CA GLU A 228 -7.34 4.74 2.65
C GLU A 228 -7.21 5.99 3.55
N CYS A 229 -6.56 7.06 3.09
CA CYS A 229 -6.50 8.34 3.80
C CYS A 229 -7.89 8.94 4.09
N GLY A 230 -8.86 8.70 3.21
CA GLY A 230 -10.22 9.25 3.32
C GLY A 230 -11.19 8.39 4.12
N ARG A 231 -10.75 7.26 4.70
CA ARG A 231 -11.63 6.38 5.48
C ARG A 231 -11.99 7.05 6.81
N PRO A 232 -13.29 7.15 7.18
CA PRO A 232 -13.73 7.86 8.38
C PRO A 232 -13.07 7.38 9.69
N GLU A 233 -12.74 6.10 9.78
CA GLU A 233 -12.10 5.47 10.93
C GLU A 233 -10.59 5.76 11.05
N MET A 234 -9.95 6.37 10.04
CA MET A 234 -8.51 6.69 10.08
C MET A 234 -8.26 8.02 10.80
N THR A 235 -8.71 8.08 12.05
CA THR A 235 -8.70 9.31 12.88
C THR A 235 -8.33 9.09 14.35
N ASP A 236 -7.54 8.05 14.68
CA ASP A 236 -7.26 7.67 16.08
C ASP A 236 -6.56 8.77 16.88
N SER A 237 -5.77 9.60 16.20
CA SER A 237 -5.11 10.77 16.80
C SER A 237 -6.07 11.93 17.14
N GLY A 238 -7.36 11.82 16.79
CA GLY A 238 -8.34 12.92 16.82
C GLY A 238 -8.33 13.79 15.56
N TYR A 239 -7.42 13.50 14.62
CA TYR A 239 -7.27 14.14 13.33
C TYR A 239 -7.12 13.04 12.27
N ALA A 240 -7.31 13.35 10.98
CA ALA A 240 -6.98 12.41 9.91
C ALA A 240 -5.55 11.89 10.09
N ASP A 241 -5.33 10.58 10.12
CA ASP A 241 -4.00 10.02 10.38
C ASP A 241 -3.01 10.45 9.28
N VAL A 242 -3.41 10.35 8.01
CA VAL A 242 -2.66 10.85 6.84
C VAL A 242 -3.50 11.84 6.05
N ASP A 243 -3.01 13.07 5.90
CA ASP A 243 -3.74 14.18 5.28
C ASP A 243 -3.72 14.14 3.75
N ALA A 244 -2.62 13.66 3.15
CA ALA A 244 -2.52 13.49 1.71
C ALA A 244 -1.61 12.31 1.33
N ALA A 245 -1.96 11.61 0.26
CA ALA A 245 -1.11 10.62 -0.39
C ALA A 245 -0.73 11.04 -1.82
N LEU A 246 0.55 11.00 -2.15
CA LEU A 246 1.10 11.19 -3.49
C LEU A 246 1.55 9.84 -4.07
N THR A 247 1.37 9.66 -5.37
CA THR A 247 2.00 8.57 -6.11
C THR A 247 3.45 8.86 -6.47
N THR A 248 4.20 7.85 -6.91
CA THR A 248 5.53 8.02 -7.49
C THR A 248 5.55 9.04 -8.64
N ARG A 249 4.52 9.00 -9.51
CA ARG A 249 4.38 9.91 -10.66
C ARG A 249 4.12 11.35 -10.22
N GLU A 250 3.26 11.54 -9.21
CA GLU A 250 2.99 12.87 -8.63
C GLU A 250 4.24 13.47 -7.97
N LEU A 251 5.00 12.68 -7.20
CA LEU A 251 6.27 13.13 -6.64
C LEU A 251 7.25 13.50 -7.77
N ALA A 252 7.39 12.66 -8.79
CA ALA A 252 8.29 12.95 -9.90
C ALA A 252 7.92 14.26 -10.61
N LYS A 253 6.61 14.50 -10.84
CA LYS A 253 6.08 15.76 -11.34
C LYS A 253 6.47 16.94 -10.44
N MET A 254 6.32 16.82 -9.12
CA MET A 254 6.71 17.87 -8.17
C MET A 254 8.21 18.19 -8.23
N ILE A 255 9.08 17.17 -8.24
CA ILE A 255 10.54 17.34 -8.32
C ILE A 255 10.93 18.05 -9.62
N ARG A 256 10.34 17.65 -10.76
CA ARG A 256 10.57 18.30 -12.06
C ARG A 256 10.11 19.76 -12.05
N LEU A 257 8.93 20.05 -11.51
CA LEU A 257 8.39 21.42 -11.41
C LEU A 257 9.23 22.33 -10.50
N ALA A 258 9.85 21.76 -9.46
CA ALA A 258 10.77 22.48 -8.58
C ALA A 258 12.15 22.72 -9.23
N GLY A 259 12.42 22.20 -10.44
CA GLY A 259 13.70 22.34 -11.10
C GLY A 259 14.84 21.58 -10.42
N ILE A 260 14.53 20.53 -9.65
CA ILE A 260 15.51 19.72 -8.94
C ILE A 260 16.10 18.69 -9.90
N ASP A 261 17.41 18.74 -10.11
CA ASP A 261 18.16 17.70 -10.82
C ASP A 261 18.37 16.48 -9.90
N PHE A 262 17.42 15.56 -9.91
CA PHE A 262 17.39 14.40 -9.02
C PHE A 262 18.66 13.54 -9.09
N ALA A 263 19.19 13.32 -10.30
CA ALA A 263 20.31 12.42 -10.52
C ALA A 263 21.62 12.91 -9.89
N SER A 264 21.79 14.23 -9.75
CA SER A 264 22.99 14.85 -9.16
C SER A 264 22.86 15.17 -7.66
N LEU A 265 21.72 14.84 -7.04
CA LEU A 265 21.54 15.06 -5.62
C LEU A 265 22.53 14.25 -4.77
N PRO A 266 22.98 14.83 -3.64
CA PRO A 266 23.74 14.06 -2.65
C PRO A 266 22.85 13.00 -2.01
N GLU A 267 23.47 11.99 -1.41
CA GLU A 267 22.77 11.07 -0.53
C GLU A 267 22.53 11.75 0.83
N GLU A 268 21.30 11.65 1.35
CA GLU A 268 20.91 12.14 2.67
C GLU A 268 20.11 11.08 3.43
N GLU A 269 20.17 11.10 4.76
CA GLU A 269 19.51 10.10 5.60
C GLU A 269 18.12 10.57 6.05
N TYR A 270 17.21 9.62 6.29
CA TYR A 270 15.91 9.91 6.92
C TYR A 270 16.08 10.51 8.33
N ASP A 271 15.08 11.27 8.77
CA ASP A 271 15.07 11.89 10.09
C ASP A 271 14.72 10.91 11.21
N ALA A 272 15.41 11.02 12.35
CA ALA A 272 15.01 10.30 13.56
C ALA A 272 13.81 11.00 14.26
N PRO A 273 12.96 10.26 15.01
CA PRO A 273 13.04 8.83 15.28
C PRO A 273 12.32 7.93 14.26
N LEU A 274 11.38 8.48 13.47
CA LEU A 274 10.52 7.69 12.58
C LEU A 274 11.15 7.33 11.22
N GLY A 275 12.45 7.59 11.04
CA GLY A 275 13.22 7.23 9.85
C GLY A 275 14.11 6.00 10.03
N ILE A 276 14.10 5.36 11.20
CA ILE A 276 14.90 4.17 11.50
C ILE A 276 14.13 2.94 11.02
N SER A 277 14.72 2.11 10.17
CA SER A 277 14.05 0.91 9.64
C SER A 277 14.95 -0.32 9.70
N THR A 278 14.32 -1.50 9.76
CA THR A 278 15.04 -2.79 9.64
C THR A 278 14.99 -3.33 8.21
N GLY A 279 15.82 -4.33 7.93
CA GLY A 279 15.75 -5.07 6.65
C GLY A 279 14.46 -5.89 6.47
N ALA A 280 13.66 -6.10 7.51
CA ALA A 280 12.35 -6.74 7.40
C ALA A 280 11.29 -5.77 6.85
N ALA A 281 11.35 -4.50 7.23
CA ALA A 281 10.49 -3.48 6.67
C ALA A 281 10.77 -3.19 5.19
N VAL A 282 12.05 -3.17 4.77
CA VAL A 282 12.44 -2.86 3.38
C VAL A 282 11.79 -3.81 2.35
N ILE A 283 11.53 -5.07 2.72
CA ILE A 283 10.98 -6.08 1.81
C ILE A 283 9.45 -6.00 1.65
N PHE A 284 8.74 -5.18 2.44
CA PHE A 284 7.27 -5.03 2.36
C PHE A 284 6.75 -4.67 0.95
N GLY A 285 7.58 -4.00 0.15
CA GLY A 285 7.22 -3.56 -1.19
C GLY A 285 7.15 -4.66 -2.25
N ALA A 286 7.54 -5.90 -1.92
CA ALA A 286 7.50 -7.05 -2.83
C ALA A 286 6.52 -8.12 -2.31
N SER A 287 5.84 -8.83 -3.21
CA SER A 287 4.94 -9.93 -2.82
C SER A 287 5.67 -10.99 -1.99
N GLY A 288 5.15 -11.27 -0.78
CA GLY A 288 5.73 -12.19 0.20
C GLY A 288 6.63 -11.53 1.23
N GLY A 289 6.90 -10.23 1.09
CA GLY A 289 7.74 -9.48 2.02
C GLY A 289 7.11 -9.30 3.40
N VAL A 290 5.79 -9.09 3.46
CA VAL A 290 5.06 -8.96 4.73
C VAL A 290 5.04 -10.29 5.46
N MET A 291 4.75 -11.38 4.75
CA MET A 291 4.77 -12.74 5.28
C MET A 291 6.16 -13.09 5.82
N GLU A 292 7.21 -12.83 5.05
CA GLU A 292 8.58 -13.07 5.48
C GLU A 292 8.94 -12.26 6.74
N ALA A 293 8.56 -10.99 6.79
CA ALA A 293 8.81 -10.14 7.95
C ALA A 293 8.02 -10.60 9.19
N ALA A 294 6.75 -11.01 9.02
CA ALA A 294 5.92 -11.58 10.09
C ALA A 294 6.52 -12.86 10.66
N LEU A 295 6.93 -13.79 9.79
CA LEU A 295 7.53 -15.06 10.21
C LEU A 295 8.85 -14.88 10.96
N ARG A 296 9.67 -13.88 10.60
CA ARG A 296 10.90 -13.56 11.34
C ARG A 296 10.59 -13.21 12.80
N THR A 297 9.64 -12.31 13.02
CA THR A 297 9.27 -11.85 14.36
C THR A 297 8.57 -12.94 15.16
N VAL A 298 7.58 -13.61 14.55
CA VAL A 298 6.82 -14.67 15.21
C VAL A 298 7.71 -15.83 15.63
N TYR A 299 8.68 -16.20 14.80
CA TYR A 299 9.64 -17.25 15.16
C TYR A 299 10.45 -16.84 16.38
N GLU A 300 11.14 -15.70 16.39
CA GLU A 300 11.99 -15.32 17.53
C GLU A 300 11.18 -15.14 18.82
N VAL A 301 9.96 -14.59 18.75
CA VAL A 301 9.08 -14.43 19.91
C VAL A 301 8.66 -15.78 20.50
N VAL A 302 8.37 -16.79 19.66
CA VAL A 302 7.96 -18.12 20.15
C VAL A 302 9.17 -18.96 20.55
N THR A 303 10.24 -18.92 19.76
CA THR A 303 11.39 -19.78 19.95
C THR A 303 12.33 -19.26 21.02
N GLU A 304 12.31 -17.96 21.32
CA GLU A 304 13.34 -17.27 22.10
C GLU A 304 14.76 -17.49 21.53
N GLU A 305 14.85 -17.93 20.27
CA GLU A 305 16.08 -18.24 19.55
C GLU A 305 16.18 -17.35 18.30
N THR A 306 17.37 -16.81 18.05
CA THR A 306 17.65 -16.06 16.82
C THR A 306 17.58 -16.98 15.61
N LEU A 307 16.85 -16.57 14.57
CA LEU A 307 16.74 -17.34 13.33
C LEU A 307 18.12 -17.55 12.69
N ALA A 308 18.49 -18.82 12.44
CA ALA A 308 19.75 -19.15 11.77
C ALA A 308 19.81 -18.65 10.31
N SER A 309 18.64 -18.47 9.68
CA SER A 309 18.50 -17.87 8.35
C SER A 309 17.19 -17.10 8.28
N VAL A 310 17.28 -15.78 8.13
CA VAL A 310 16.12 -14.88 8.01
C VAL A 310 15.43 -14.97 6.63
N ASP A 311 16.03 -15.67 5.66
CA ASP A 311 15.53 -15.78 4.29
C ASP A 311 14.45 -16.86 4.14
N PHE A 312 13.18 -16.44 4.05
CA PHE A 312 12.07 -17.33 3.71
C PHE A 312 11.84 -17.36 2.19
N LYS A 313 12.74 -18.03 1.46
CA LYS A 313 12.71 -18.05 -0.02
C LYS A 313 11.43 -18.63 -0.62
N ALA A 314 10.73 -19.49 0.11
CA ALA A 314 9.48 -20.13 -0.33
C ALA A 314 8.34 -19.12 -0.59
N VAL A 315 8.37 -17.94 0.05
CA VAL A 315 7.35 -16.91 -0.13
C VAL A 315 7.77 -15.79 -1.08
N ARG A 316 9.00 -15.83 -1.60
CA ARG A 316 9.53 -14.85 -2.57
C ARG A 316 9.15 -15.21 -4.01
N GLY A 317 9.20 -14.22 -4.89
CA GLY A 317 9.02 -14.41 -6.33
C GLY A 317 7.62 -14.05 -6.84
N LEU A 318 7.43 -14.21 -8.15
CA LEU A 318 6.28 -13.72 -8.91
C LEU A 318 5.18 -14.78 -9.15
N GLU A 319 5.30 -15.95 -8.53
CA GLU A 319 4.24 -16.97 -8.60
C GLU A 319 2.93 -16.44 -8.02
N GLY A 320 1.80 -16.85 -8.61
CA GLY A 320 0.49 -16.29 -8.29
C GLY A 320 0.00 -16.60 -6.87
N ILE A 321 0.22 -17.84 -6.42
CA ILE A 321 -0.01 -18.27 -5.03
C ILE A 321 1.26 -18.99 -4.61
N LYS A 322 1.83 -18.58 -3.47
CA LYS A 322 3.01 -19.20 -2.86
C LYS A 322 2.61 -19.77 -1.51
N GLU A 323 3.15 -20.92 -1.15
CA GLU A 323 2.82 -21.62 0.09
C GLU A 323 4.08 -22.01 0.84
N ALA A 324 4.02 -21.97 2.16
CA ALA A 324 5.09 -22.46 3.01
C ALA A 324 4.51 -23.05 4.30
N GLU A 325 5.28 -23.90 4.96
CA GLU A 325 5.00 -24.40 6.31
C GLU A 325 6.21 -24.04 7.19
N VAL A 326 5.93 -23.43 8.34
CA VAL A 326 6.94 -23.07 9.33
C VAL A 326 6.61 -23.78 10.65
N ASP A 327 7.61 -24.41 11.25
CA ASP A 327 7.48 -25.07 12.55
C ASP A 327 7.86 -24.09 13.67
N LEU A 328 6.87 -23.76 14.51
CA LEU A 328 7.04 -22.93 15.70
C LEU A 328 7.01 -23.83 16.95
N LYS A 329 8.17 -24.42 17.31
CA LYS A 329 8.33 -25.32 18.48
C LYS A 329 7.29 -26.46 18.54
N GLY A 330 7.04 -27.10 17.41
CA GLY A 330 6.10 -28.22 17.26
C GLY A 330 4.73 -27.82 16.71
N THR A 331 4.42 -26.52 16.63
CA THR A 331 3.21 -26.01 15.97
C THR A 331 3.51 -25.70 14.51
N LYS A 332 2.96 -26.50 13.60
CA LYS A 332 3.07 -26.26 12.16
C LYS A 332 2.13 -25.13 11.74
N VAL A 333 2.70 -24.04 11.26
CA VAL A 333 1.98 -22.89 10.71
C VAL A 333 2.11 -22.91 9.20
N LYS A 334 1.00 -23.24 8.53
CA LYS A 334 0.88 -23.16 7.07
C LYS A 334 0.50 -21.74 6.68
N VAL A 335 1.24 -21.21 5.73
CA VAL A 335 1.04 -19.85 5.23
C VAL A 335 0.87 -19.84 3.72
N ALA A 336 0.13 -18.86 3.24
CA ALA A 336 -0.02 -18.59 1.81
C ALA A 336 0.20 -17.11 1.50
N VAL A 337 0.67 -16.83 0.28
CA VAL A 337 0.81 -15.48 -0.26
C VAL A 337 0.09 -15.43 -1.60
N ALA A 338 -0.93 -14.58 -1.72
CA ALA A 338 -1.58 -14.29 -2.99
C ALA A 338 -0.99 -13.02 -3.62
N ASN A 339 -0.40 -13.21 -4.80
CA ASN A 339 0.10 -12.14 -5.64
C ASN A 339 -0.99 -11.69 -6.63
N GLY A 340 -1.73 -10.65 -6.29
CA GLY A 340 -2.84 -10.12 -7.10
C GLY A 340 -4.23 -10.64 -6.70
N LEU A 341 -5.25 -9.81 -6.92
CA LEU A 341 -6.63 -10.11 -6.50
C LEU A 341 -7.26 -11.31 -7.20
N GLY A 342 -6.88 -11.63 -8.44
CA GLY A 342 -7.31 -12.88 -9.09
C GLY A 342 -6.85 -14.14 -8.36
N ASN A 343 -5.71 -14.08 -7.68
CA ASN A 343 -5.22 -15.18 -6.83
C ASN A 343 -5.81 -15.11 -5.42
N ALA A 344 -6.05 -13.91 -4.89
CA ALA A 344 -6.80 -13.71 -3.65
C ALA A 344 -8.18 -14.36 -3.71
N ARG A 345 -8.89 -14.19 -4.84
CA ARG A 345 -10.20 -14.81 -5.09
C ARG A 345 -10.15 -16.33 -4.91
N LYS A 346 -9.14 -17.00 -5.49
CA LYS A 346 -8.96 -18.45 -5.38
C LYS A 346 -8.78 -18.90 -3.92
N LEU A 347 -7.96 -18.17 -3.14
CA LEU A 347 -7.78 -18.49 -1.72
C LEU A 347 -9.06 -18.25 -0.91
N MET A 348 -9.80 -17.16 -1.19
CA MET A 348 -11.07 -16.89 -0.53
C MET A 348 -12.13 -17.93 -0.86
N ASP A 349 -12.18 -18.43 -2.09
CA ASP A 349 -13.09 -19.51 -2.48
C ASP A 349 -12.74 -20.81 -1.74
N LEU A 350 -11.45 -21.12 -1.53
CA LEU A 350 -11.03 -22.25 -0.70
C LEU A 350 -11.45 -22.10 0.77
N ILE A 351 -11.36 -20.89 1.33
CA ILE A 351 -11.84 -20.58 2.69
C ILE A 351 -13.36 -20.81 2.76
N LYS A 352 -14.11 -20.28 1.78
CA LYS A 352 -15.55 -20.41 1.69
C LYS A 352 -16.03 -21.85 1.55
N GLU A 353 -15.26 -22.68 0.83
CA GLU A 353 -15.53 -24.11 0.68
C GLU A 353 -15.12 -24.94 1.91
N GLY A 354 -14.49 -24.34 2.93
CA GLY A 354 -13.96 -25.04 4.10
C GLY A 354 -12.77 -25.95 3.78
N LYS A 355 -12.06 -25.68 2.68
CA LYS A 355 -10.90 -26.47 2.20
C LYS A 355 -9.55 -25.81 2.46
N ALA A 356 -9.55 -24.55 2.89
CA ALA A 356 -8.33 -23.84 3.23
C ALA A 356 -7.71 -24.43 4.51
N ASP A 357 -6.44 -24.81 4.42
CA ASP A 357 -5.62 -25.32 5.54
C ASP A 357 -4.41 -24.40 5.75
N TYR A 358 -4.71 -23.14 6.06
CA TYR A 358 -3.70 -22.12 6.37
C TYR A 358 -4.04 -21.45 7.71
N GLN A 359 -3.01 -20.97 8.40
CA GLN A 359 -3.15 -20.17 9.60
C GLN A 359 -2.96 -18.68 9.30
N PHE A 360 -2.14 -18.33 8.29
CA PHE A 360 -1.88 -16.95 7.93
C PHE A 360 -1.76 -16.76 6.41
N ILE A 361 -2.40 -15.72 5.87
CA ILE A 361 -2.40 -15.44 4.44
C ILE A 361 -2.02 -13.98 4.19
N GLU A 362 -1.00 -13.75 3.38
CA GLU A 362 -0.70 -12.43 2.83
C GLU A 362 -1.45 -12.23 1.52
N ILE A 363 -2.08 -11.06 1.36
CA ILE A 363 -2.73 -10.68 0.09
C ILE A 363 -2.26 -9.31 -0.36
N MET A 364 -1.55 -9.29 -1.49
CA MET A 364 -1.20 -8.08 -2.21
C MET A 364 -2.14 -7.89 -3.40
N CYS A 365 -2.72 -6.70 -3.51
CA CYS A 365 -3.71 -6.43 -4.56
C CYS A 365 -3.08 -6.35 -5.97
N CYS A 366 -1.89 -5.76 -6.06
CA CYS A 366 -1.16 -5.59 -7.30
C CYS A 366 -0.22 -6.79 -7.53
N PRO A 367 -0.11 -7.30 -8.77
CA PRO A 367 0.91 -8.29 -9.11
C PRO A 367 2.32 -7.68 -9.01
N GLY A 368 3.21 -8.31 -8.24
CA GLY A 368 4.60 -7.86 -8.05
C GLY A 368 5.01 -7.91 -6.60
#